data_AF-A0A528D6H1-F1
#
_entry.id   AF-A0A528D6H1-F1
#
_cell.length_a   1.000
_cell.length_b   1.000
_cell.length_c   1.000
_cell.angle_alpha   90.00
_cell.angle_beta   90.00
_cell.angle_gamma   90.00
#
_symmetry.space_group_name_H-M   'P 1'
#
loop_
_entity.id
_entity.type
_entity.pdbx_description
1 polymer ?
#
loop_
_entity_poly.entity_id
_entity_poly.type
_entity_poly.pdbx_seq_one_letter_code
_entity_poly.pdbx_strand_id
1 'polypeptide(L)'
;SELTKLRGEDLARIYYQSQSAAIDRIQSIQETERIACDFRRLDGFLFPASSGQESDIKRELDAAVKIGVDVEKTKGVPFAGFSDAQALRYANQATFHPLKYLRGLAAGIRARGGALYADTIVDKVEETDGGVRVTTVSGFTVSAKSAVVATNSPINDRVALHTKQAPYRTYA
;
A
#
# COMPACT_ATOMS: atom_id res chain seq x y z
N SER A 1 -14.87 9.69 8.22
CA SER A 1 -13.52 9.10 8.28
C SER A 1 -12.64 9.68 9.37
N GLU A 2 -11.89 8.83 10.06
CA GLU A 2 -10.83 9.21 11.01
C GLU A 2 -9.70 9.98 10.31
N LEU A 3 -9.40 9.65 9.04
CA LEU A 3 -8.36 10.33 8.27
C LEU A 3 -8.66 11.83 8.08
N THR A 4 -9.92 12.15 7.74
CA THR A 4 -10.38 13.54 7.60
C THR A 4 -10.26 14.30 8.92
N LYS A 5 -10.57 13.66 10.06
CA LYS A 5 -10.43 14.31 11.39
C LYS A 5 -8.97 14.58 11.73
N LEU A 6 -8.07 13.63 11.45
CA LEU A 6 -6.66 13.72 11.83
C LEU A 6 -5.83 14.61 10.89
N ARG A 7 -6.19 14.67 9.60
CA ARG A 7 -5.36 15.27 8.54
C ARG A 7 -6.08 16.29 7.66
N GLY A 8 -7.39 16.48 7.84
CA GLY A 8 -8.17 17.38 7.01
C GLY A 8 -8.60 16.76 5.66
N GLU A 9 -9.47 17.48 4.96
CA GLU A 9 -10.13 16.99 3.73
C GLU A 9 -9.21 16.92 2.53
N ASP A 10 -8.31 17.89 2.37
CA ASP A 10 -7.41 17.94 1.22
C ASP A 10 -6.41 16.78 1.24
N LEU A 11 -5.81 16.51 2.41
CA LEU A 11 -4.93 15.35 2.57
C LEU A 11 -5.68 14.03 2.44
N ALA A 12 -6.91 13.94 2.93
CA ALA A 12 -7.74 12.75 2.75
C ALA A 12 -8.06 12.50 1.26
N ARG A 13 -8.35 13.57 0.50
CA ARG A 13 -8.56 13.49 -0.95
C ARG A 13 -7.31 13.01 -1.69
N ILE A 14 -6.16 13.63 -1.42
CA ILE A 14 -4.88 13.25 -2.02
C ILE A 14 -4.55 11.79 -1.69
N TYR A 15 -4.76 11.38 -0.44
CA TYR A 15 -4.56 10.00 -0.03
C TYR A 15 -5.42 9.03 -0.84
N TYR A 16 -6.73 9.28 -0.95
CA TYR A 16 -7.62 8.43 -1.76
C TYR A 16 -7.18 8.36 -3.23
N GLN A 17 -6.88 9.51 -3.84
CA GLN A 17 -6.37 9.57 -5.22
C GLN A 17 -5.08 8.77 -5.39
N SER A 18 -4.17 8.83 -4.42
CA SER A 18 -2.93 8.04 -4.44
C SER A 18 -3.18 6.54 -4.37
N GLN A 19 -4.19 6.08 -3.62
CA GLN A 19 -4.55 4.67 -3.56
C GLN A 19 -5.10 4.18 -4.91
N SER A 20 -6.01 4.94 -5.52
CA SER A 20 -6.52 4.61 -6.86
C SER A 20 -5.40 4.56 -7.90
N ALA A 21 -4.53 5.58 -7.91
CA ALA A 21 -3.39 5.64 -8.81
C ALA A 21 -2.40 4.48 -8.60
N ALA A 22 -2.24 4.01 -7.36
CA ALA A 22 -1.41 2.85 -7.06
C ALA A 22 -1.97 1.56 -7.69
N ILE A 23 -3.30 1.36 -7.65
CA ILE A 23 -3.93 0.20 -8.30
C ILE A 23 -3.73 0.27 -9.82
N ASP A 24 -3.96 1.45 -10.42
CA ASP A 24 -3.74 1.67 -11.86
C ASP A 24 -2.28 1.44 -12.25
N ARG A 25 -1.34 1.84 -11.38
CA ARG A 25 0.08 1.61 -11.60
C ARG A 25 0.42 0.12 -11.55
N ILE A 26 -0.13 -0.64 -10.60
CA ILE A 26 0.06 -2.10 -10.52
C ILE A 26 -0.46 -2.76 -11.81
N GLN A 27 -1.65 -2.36 -12.28
CA GLN A 27 -2.21 -2.86 -13.53
C GLN A 27 -1.29 -2.56 -14.71
N SER A 28 -0.86 -1.31 -14.88
CA SER A 28 0.04 -0.90 -15.96
C SER A 28 1.35 -1.68 -15.95
N ILE A 29 1.94 -1.91 -14.77
CA ILE A 29 3.18 -2.68 -14.64
C ILE A 29 2.95 -4.14 -15.02
N GLN A 30 1.90 -4.79 -14.50
CA GLN A 30 1.67 -6.20 -14.80
C GLN A 30 1.37 -6.42 -16.29
N GLU A 31 0.68 -5.49 -16.96
CA GLU A 31 0.45 -5.56 -18.41
C GLU A 31 1.75 -5.40 -19.21
N THR A 32 2.53 -4.37 -18.87
CA THR A 32 3.80 -4.04 -19.56
C THR A 32 4.84 -5.14 -19.41
N GLU A 33 5.01 -5.64 -18.19
CA GLU A 33 5.98 -6.68 -17.85
C GLU A 33 5.41 -8.11 -18.03
N ARG A 34 4.14 -8.22 -18.46
CA ARG A 34 3.40 -9.48 -18.66
C ARG A 34 3.44 -10.39 -17.43
N ILE A 35 3.22 -9.82 -16.25
CA ILE A 35 3.28 -10.53 -14.98
C ILE A 35 1.95 -11.23 -14.72
N ALA A 36 1.94 -12.56 -14.77
CA ALA A 36 0.78 -13.37 -14.43
C ALA A 36 0.52 -13.40 -12.90
N CYS A 37 0.08 -12.27 -12.33
CA CYS A 37 -0.20 -12.12 -10.90
C CYS A 37 -1.69 -12.22 -10.55
N ASP A 38 -2.52 -12.84 -11.40
CA ASP A 38 -3.96 -12.99 -11.18
C ASP A 38 -4.67 -11.64 -10.90
N PHE A 39 -4.17 -10.56 -11.51
CA PHE A 39 -4.75 -9.24 -11.37
C PHE A 39 -6.16 -9.22 -11.95
N ARG A 40 -7.12 -8.69 -11.18
CA ARG A 40 -8.48 -8.43 -11.65
C ARG A 40 -9.04 -7.18 -10.99
N ARG A 41 -9.83 -6.43 -11.77
CA ARG A 41 -10.68 -5.36 -11.24
C ARG A 41 -11.93 -5.96 -10.61
N LEU A 42 -12.38 -5.34 -9.53
CA LEU A 42 -13.61 -5.69 -8.85
C LEU A 42 -14.12 -4.50 -8.03
N ASP A 43 -15.29 -4.69 -7.44
CA ASP A 43 -15.83 -3.75 -6.46
C ASP A 43 -15.35 -4.11 -5.06
N GLY A 44 -14.91 -3.09 -4.31
CA GLY A 44 -14.63 -3.21 -2.88
C GLY A 44 -15.87 -2.83 -2.07
N PHE A 45 -16.14 -3.58 -1.00
CA PHE A 45 -17.27 -3.31 -0.11
C PHE A 45 -16.78 -3.02 1.31
N LEU A 46 -17.22 -1.90 1.87
CA LEU A 46 -17.09 -1.60 3.29
C LEU A 46 -18.45 -1.81 3.95
N PHE A 47 -18.50 -2.68 4.95
CA PHE A 47 -19.71 -3.01 5.70
C PHE A 47 -19.36 -3.18 7.18
N PRO A 48 -20.29 -2.96 8.11
CA PRO A 48 -20.00 -3.06 9.53
C PRO A 48 -19.79 -4.53 9.91
N ALA A 49 -18.93 -4.79 10.90
CA ALA A 49 -18.90 -6.09 11.57
C ALA A 49 -20.26 -6.37 12.23
N SER A 50 -20.53 -7.60 12.66
CA SER A 50 -21.80 -7.97 13.33
C SER A 50 -22.10 -7.12 14.58
N SER A 51 -21.07 -6.56 15.22
CA SER A 51 -21.17 -5.63 16.36
C SER A 51 -21.01 -4.15 15.99
N GLY A 52 -20.76 -3.85 14.72
CA GLY A 52 -20.55 -2.49 14.22
C GLY A 52 -21.86 -1.70 14.12
N GLN A 53 -21.77 -0.37 14.22
CA GLN A 53 -22.94 0.49 14.16
C GLN A 53 -23.18 1.00 12.73
N GLU A 54 -24.45 1.07 12.31
CA GLU A 54 -24.83 1.68 11.03
C GLU A 54 -24.38 3.15 10.93
N SER A 55 -24.22 3.82 12.07
CA SER A 55 -23.73 5.19 12.16
C SER A 55 -22.30 5.36 11.61
N ASP A 56 -21.49 4.30 11.65
CA ASP A 56 -20.12 4.32 11.11
C ASP A 56 -20.11 4.34 9.58
N ILE A 57 -20.98 3.53 8.94
CA ILE A 57 -21.15 3.51 7.49
C ILE A 57 -21.65 4.87 6.98
N LYS A 58 -22.63 5.46 7.67
CA LYS A 58 -23.11 6.80 7.32
C LYS A 58 -22.00 7.84 7.42
N ARG A 59 -21.22 7.81 8.51
CA ARG A 59 -20.10 8.74 8.71
C ARG A 59 -19.02 8.61 7.65
N GLU A 60 -18.76 7.38 7.18
CA GLU A 60 -17.78 7.15 6.12
C GLU A 60 -18.29 7.60 4.76
N LEU A 61 -19.56 7.34 4.43
CA LEU A 61 -20.20 7.86 3.23
C LEU A 61 -20.14 9.39 3.17
N ASP A 62 -20.58 10.07 4.23
CA ASP A 62 -20.62 11.53 4.28
C ASP A 62 -19.20 12.12 4.10
N ALA A 63 -18.17 11.46 4.66
CA ALA A 63 -16.78 11.89 4.49
C ALA A 63 -16.24 11.64 3.07
N ALA A 64 -16.54 10.48 2.49
CA ALA A 64 -16.13 10.11 1.14
C ALA A 64 -16.73 11.06 0.08
N VAL A 65 -18.04 11.33 0.18
CA VAL A 65 -18.72 12.30 -0.69
C VAL A 65 -18.10 13.70 -0.57
N LYS A 66 -17.79 14.14 0.66
CA LYS A 66 -17.21 15.48 0.89
C LYS A 66 -15.85 15.67 0.20
N ILE A 67 -15.06 14.61 0.09
CA ILE A 67 -13.76 14.66 -0.59
C ILE A 67 -13.83 14.28 -2.08
N GLY A 68 -15.03 14.00 -2.61
CA GLY A 68 -15.25 13.70 -4.03
C GLY A 68 -14.91 12.27 -4.44
N VAL A 69 -14.98 11.33 -3.50
CA VAL A 69 -14.80 9.89 -3.79
C VAL A 69 -16.07 9.35 -4.46
N ASP A 70 -15.89 8.60 -5.54
CA ASP A 70 -16.97 7.83 -6.16
C ASP A 70 -17.29 6.61 -5.28
N VAL A 71 -18.38 6.71 -4.53
CA VAL A 71 -18.86 5.69 -3.60
C VAL A 71 -20.37 5.56 -3.69
N GLU A 72 -20.84 4.32 -3.74
CA GLU A 72 -22.26 4.02 -3.78
C GLU A 72 -22.70 3.40 -2.46
N LYS A 73 -23.80 3.89 -1.90
CA LYS A 73 -24.45 3.22 -0.78
C LYS A 73 -25.26 2.03 -1.30
N THR A 74 -24.99 0.85 -0.78
CA THR A 74 -25.68 -0.38 -1.14
C THR A 74 -26.17 -1.14 0.11
N LYS A 75 -26.91 -2.22 -0.12
CA LYS A 75 -27.40 -3.12 0.92
C LYS A 75 -27.10 -4.56 0.53
N GLY A 76 -26.56 -5.31 1.48
CA GLY A 76 -26.23 -6.71 1.29
C GLY A 76 -24.83 -6.93 0.75
N VAL A 77 -24.13 -7.90 1.32
CA VAL A 77 -22.88 -8.47 0.80
C VAL A 77 -23.02 -9.99 0.74
N PRO A 78 -22.29 -10.70 -0.16
CA PRO A 78 -22.48 -12.13 -0.40
C PRO A 78 -21.84 -13.00 0.72
N PHE A 79 -22.12 -12.65 1.98
CA PHE A 79 -21.68 -13.35 3.18
C PHE A 79 -22.89 -13.75 4.02
N ALA A 80 -22.84 -14.94 4.61
CA ALA A 80 -23.90 -15.44 5.46
C ALA A 80 -24.17 -14.48 6.63
N GLY A 81 -25.43 -14.08 6.82
CA GLY A 81 -25.84 -13.13 7.87
C GLY A 81 -25.69 -11.65 7.51
N PHE A 82 -25.27 -11.31 6.29
CA PHE A 82 -25.06 -9.92 5.85
C PHE A 82 -25.88 -9.53 4.62
N SER A 83 -26.92 -10.29 4.27
CA SER A 83 -27.82 -9.99 3.14
C SER A 83 -28.52 -8.63 3.27
N ASP A 84 -28.71 -8.15 4.50
CA ASP A 84 -29.38 -6.88 4.79
C ASP A 84 -28.45 -5.79 5.33
N ALA A 85 -27.14 -6.07 5.42
CA ALA A 85 -26.18 -5.12 5.98
C ALA A 85 -26.05 -3.87 5.10
N GLN A 86 -26.03 -2.68 5.70
CA GLN A 86 -25.66 -1.47 4.97
C GLN A 86 -24.18 -1.54 4.58
N ALA A 87 -23.88 -1.22 3.32
CA ALA A 87 -22.52 -1.26 2.81
C ALA A 87 -22.24 -0.06 1.91
N LEU A 88 -20.96 0.25 1.74
CA LEU A 88 -20.46 1.18 0.74
C LEU A 88 -19.72 0.37 -0.32
N ARG A 89 -20.06 0.59 -1.58
CA ARG A 89 -19.42 0.00 -2.75
C ARG A 89 -18.47 1.03 -3.34
N TYR A 90 -17.21 0.64 -3.46
CA TYR A 90 -16.18 1.38 -4.18
C TYR A 90 -15.89 0.63 -5.46
N ALA A 91 -16.16 1.26 -6.61
CA ALA A 91 -15.87 0.66 -7.91
C ALA A 91 -14.35 0.62 -8.18
N ASN A 92 -13.96 -0.14 -9.20
CA ASN A 92 -12.61 -0.13 -9.78
C ASN A 92 -11.47 -0.44 -8.79
N GLN A 93 -11.77 -1.18 -7.72
CA GLN A 93 -10.74 -1.77 -6.86
C GLN A 93 -10.08 -2.95 -7.57
N ALA A 94 -9.09 -3.57 -6.92
CA ALA A 94 -8.44 -4.75 -7.49
C ALA A 94 -7.97 -5.73 -6.43
N THR A 95 -7.78 -6.97 -6.89
CA THR A 95 -7.04 -8.01 -6.18
C THR A 95 -5.99 -8.58 -7.12
N PHE A 96 -4.88 -9.03 -6.56
CA PHE A 96 -3.81 -9.71 -7.27
C PHE A 96 -3.01 -10.55 -6.27
N HIS A 97 -2.25 -11.51 -6.76
CA HIS A 97 -1.36 -12.34 -5.97
C HIS A 97 -0.01 -11.62 -5.74
N PRO A 98 0.29 -11.15 -4.52
CA PRO A 98 1.45 -10.29 -4.27
C PRO A 98 2.79 -10.98 -4.55
N LEU A 99 2.96 -12.25 -4.17
CA LEU A 99 4.21 -12.97 -4.44
C LEU A 99 4.46 -13.24 -5.93
N LYS A 100 3.41 -13.53 -6.73
CA LYS A 100 3.55 -13.67 -8.18
C LYS A 100 3.95 -12.33 -8.80
N TYR A 101 3.35 -11.23 -8.33
CA TYR A 101 3.71 -9.88 -8.76
C TYR A 101 5.18 -9.54 -8.45
N LEU A 102 5.62 -9.75 -7.20
CA LEU A 102 7.01 -9.53 -6.79
C LEU A 102 8.01 -10.37 -7.59
N ARG A 103 7.67 -11.63 -7.89
CA ARG A 103 8.50 -12.50 -8.75
C ARG A 103 8.66 -11.91 -10.15
N GLY A 104 7.57 -11.42 -10.75
CA GLY A 104 7.60 -10.75 -12.05
C GLY A 104 8.44 -9.48 -12.03
N LEU A 105 8.28 -8.63 -11.02
CA LEU A 105 9.11 -7.44 -10.83
C LEU A 105 10.60 -7.79 -10.71
N ALA A 106 10.94 -8.78 -9.89
CA ALA A 106 12.32 -9.20 -9.71
C ALA A 106 12.95 -9.72 -11.01
N ALA A 107 12.18 -10.45 -11.83
CA ALA A 107 12.61 -10.87 -13.15
C ALA A 107 12.83 -9.67 -14.08
N GLY A 108 11.90 -8.71 -14.11
CA GLY A 108 12.02 -7.49 -14.92
C GLY A 108 13.20 -6.60 -14.53
N ILE A 109 13.52 -6.50 -13.23
CA ILE A 109 14.71 -5.78 -12.73
C ILE A 109 15.98 -6.45 -13.21
N ARG A 110 16.08 -7.79 -13.04
CA ARG A 110 17.27 -8.56 -13.46
C ARG A 110 17.49 -8.50 -14.97
N ALA A 111 16.42 -8.59 -15.76
CA ALA A 111 16.50 -8.49 -17.22
C ALA A 111 17.07 -7.14 -17.70
N ARG A 112 16.99 -6.09 -16.87
CA ARG A 112 17.52 -4.74 -17.14
C ARG A 112 18.87 -4.48 -16.47
N GLY A 113 19.54 -5.54 -16.01
CA GLY A 113 20.86 -5.45 -15.38
C GLY A 113 20.84 -5.07 -13.90
N GLY A 114 19.67 -4.99 -13.25
CA GLY A 114 19.58 -4.77 -11.82
C GLY A 114 20.01 -6.01 -11.03
N ALA A 115 20.78 -5.80 -9.96
CA ALA A 115 21.19 -6.85 -9.03
C ALA A 115 20.29 -6.87 -7.80
N LEU A 116 19.91 -8.06 -7.35
CA LEU A 116 19.07 -8.27 -6.17
C LEU A 116 19.81 -9.21 -5.22
N TYR A 117 20.08 -8.74 -4.01
CA TYR A 117 20.80 -9.46 -2.97
C TYR A 117 19.83 -9.79 -1.83
N ALA A 118 19.47 -11.07 -1.72
CA ALA A 118 18.74 -11.59 -0.58
C ALA A 118 19.71 -11.83 0.60
N ASP A 119 19.16 -11.98 1.80
CA ASP A 119 19.93 -12.30 3.01
C ASP A 119 21.11 -11.35 3.29
N THR A 120 21.02 -10.12 2.78
CA THR A 120 22.05 -9.09 2.85
C THR A 120 21.52 -7.92 3.67
N ILE A 121 21.60 -8.04 4.98
CA ILE A 121 21.07 -7.03 5.90
C ILE A 121 21.98 -5.80 5.89
N VAL A 122 21.39 -4.64 5.62
CA VAL A 122 22.07 -3.35 5.74
C VAL A 122 22.10 -2.95 7.22
N ASP A 123 23.30 -2.64 7.71
CA ASP A 123 23.56 -2.20 9.08
C ASP A 123 23.69 -0.67 9.15
N LYS A 124 24.45 -0.07 8.23
CA LYS A 124 24.75 1.37 8.25
C LYS A 124 24.57 2.01 6.88
N VAL A 125 24.06 3.24 6.87
CA VAL A 125 23.95 4.09 5.68
C VAL A 125 24.59 5.44 5.99
N GLU A 126 25.66 5.80 5.27
CA GLU A 126 26.43 7.02 5.50
C GLU A 126 26.47 7.89 4.25
N GLU A 127 26.17 9.18 4.39
CA GLU A 127 26.47 10.15 3.34
C GLU A 127 27.97 10.50 3.36
N THR A 128 28.50 10.73 2.16
CA THR A 128 29.90 11.05 1.89
C THR A 128 29.93 12.21 0.90
N ASP A 129 31.07 12.88 0.76
CA ASP A 129 31.22 14.06 -0.11
C ASP A 129 30.84 13.79 -1.59
N GLY A 130 30.81 12.53 -2.03
CA GLY A 130 30.48 12.13 -3.41
C GLY A 130 29.29 11.17 -3.55
N GLY A 131 28.54 10.88 -2.48
CA GLY A 131 27.43 9.93 -2.54
C GLY A 131 27.10 9.27 -1.20
N VAL A 132 26.71 8.00 -1.25
CA VAL A 132 26.31 7.20 -0.09
C VAL A 132 27.14 5.93 -0.02
N ARG A 133 27.57 5.58 1.19
CA ARG A 133 28.20 4.31 1.53
C ARG A 133 27.26 3.50 2.41
N VAL A 134 27.02 2.25 2.02
CA VAL A 134 26.12 1.31 2.71
C VAL A 134 26.93 0.13 3.19
N THR A 135 26.89 -0.15 4.49
CA THR A 135 27.58 -1.28 5.12
C THR A 135 26.58 -2.34 5.53
N THR A 136 26.92 -3.59 5.25
CA THR A 136 26.11 -4.77 5.62
C THR A 136 26.58 -5.35 6.94
N VAL A 137 25.70 -6.10 7.62
CA VAL A 137 26.04 -6.82 8.87
C VAL A 137 27.21 -7.80 8.66
N SER A 138 27.33 -8.38 7.46
CA SER A 138 28.44 -9.25 7.06
C SER A 138 29.78 -8.53 6.80
N GLY A 139 29.84 -7.20 6.95
CA GLY A 139 31.06 -6.40 6.77
C GLY A 139 31.36 -5.97 5.33
N PHE A 140 30.52 -6.35 4.35
CA PHE A 140 30.65 -5.84 2.98
C PHE A 140 30.09 -4.41 2.85
N THR A 141 30.67 -3.65 1.93
CA THR A 141 30.32 -2.24 1.69
C THR A 141 29.97 -2.00 0.23
N VAL A 142 28.92 -1.22 -0.01
CA VAL A 142 28.48 -0.75 -1.33
C VAL A 142 28.55 0.78 -1.38
N SER A 143 29.13 1.33 -2.44
CA SER A 143 29.17 2.78 -2.70
C SER A 143 28.26 3.13 -3.87
N ALA A 144 27.45 4.17 -3.72
CA ALA A 144 26.52 4.64 -4.74
C ALA A 144 26.40 6.16 -4.72
N LYS A 145 25.91 6.78 -5.79
CA LYS A 145 25.62 8.22 -5.81
C LYS A 145 24.40 8.60 -4.97
N SER A 146 23.46 7.67 -4.83
CA SER A 146 22.21 7.86 -4.10
C SER A 146 21.75 6.55 -3.51
N ALA A 147 21.01 6.61 -2.40
CA ALA A 147 20.37 5.45 -1.77
C ALA A 147 18.90 5.76 -1.51
N VAL A 148 18.03 4.76 -1.71
CA VAL A 148 16.61 4.83 -1.40
C VAL A 148 16.31 3.83 -0.30
N VAL A 149 15.78 4.31 0.83
CA VAL A 149 15.39 3.45 1.96
C VAL A 149 13.93 3.08 1.82
N ALA A 150 13.67 1.86 1.34
CA ALA A 150 12.32 1.32 1.09
C ALA A 150 12.01 0.10 2.00
N THR A 151 12.41 0.18 3.27
CA THR A 151 12.41 -0.94 4.23
C THR A 151 11.12 -1.06 5.06
N ASN A 152 10.05 -0.35 4.69
CA ASN A 152 8.79 -0.18 5.45
C ASN A 152 8.95 0.55 6.81
N SER A 153 9.91 0.15 7.63
CA SER A 153 10.41 0.90 8.77
C SER A 153 11.82 1.42 8.46
N PRO A 154 12.12 2.73 8.61
CA PRO A 154 13.45 3.25 8.33
C PRO A 154 14.49 2.56 9.21
N ILE A 155 15.51 2.00 8.57
CA ILE A 155 16.69 1.41 9.24
C ILE A 155 17.81 2.45 9.46
N ASN A 156 17.60 3.69 9.05
CA ASN A 156 18.58 4.75 9.25
C ASN A 156 18.34 5.48 10.57
N ASP A 157 19.42 5.90 11.23
CA ASP A 157 19.36 6.63 12.49
C ASP A 157 18.87 8.08 12.34
N ARG A 158 18.44 8.49 11.14
CA ARG A 158 18.04 9.87 10.86
C ARG A 158 16.67 10.21 11.42
N VAL A 159 15.80 9.22 11.54
CA VAL A 159 14.44 9.41 12.07
C VAL A 159 14.09 8.19 12.92
N ALA A 160 13.79 8.40 14.20
CA ALA A 160 13.30 7.36 15.11
C ALA A 160 11.84 6.95 14.80
N LEU A 161 11.51 6.78 13.51
CA LEU A 161 10.15 6.50 13.04
C LEU A 161 9.66 5.15 13.56
N HIS A 162 10.56 4.18 13.75
CA HIS A 162 10.25 2.87 14.34
C HIS A 162 9.63 2.98 15.74
N THR A 163 9.98 4.01 16.54
CA THR A 163 9.37 4.24 17.87
C THR A 163 7.91 4.70 17.79
N LYS A 164 7.47 5.19 16.63
CA LYS A 164 6.11 5.67 16.38
C LYS A 164 5.29 4.70 15.52
N GLN A 165 5.84 3.54 15.17
CA GLN A 165 5.17 2.51 14.39
C GLN A 165 4.64 1.41 15.32
N ALA A 166 3.33 1.20 15.30
CA ALA A 166 2.71 0.06 15.97
C ALA A 166 2.64 -1.13 14.99
N PRO A 167 3.01 -2.35 15.43
CA PRO A 167 2.93 -3.53 14.58
C PRO A 167 1.45 -3.94 14.42
N TYR A 168 0.87 -3.64 13.26
CA TYR A 168 -0.45 -4.13 12.89
C TYR A 168 -0.33 -5.23 11.84
N ARG A 169 -1.07 -6.31 12.03
CA ARG A 169 -1.31 -7.32 10.99
C ARG A 169 -2.73 -7.16 10.51
N THR A 170 -2.91 -7.01 9.20
CA THR A 170 -4.21 -7.04 8.55
C THR A 170 -4.28 -8.30 7.70
N TYR A 171 -5.29 -9.13 7.93
CA TYR A 171 -5.55 -10.30 7.08
C TYR A 171 -6.44 -9.84 5.92
N ALA A 172 -6.05 -10.22 4.70
CA ALA A 172 -6.83 -10.04 3.48
C ALA A 172 -7.62 -11.33 3.17
#